data_AF-A0A918CGR0-F1
#
_entry.id   AF-A0A918CGR0-F1
#
_cell.length_a   1.000
_cell.length_b   1.000
_cell.length_c   1.000
_cell.angle_alpha   90.00
_cell.angle_beta   90.00
_cell.angle_gamma   90.00
#
_symmetry.space_group_name_H-M   'P 1'
#
loop_
_entity.id
_entity.type
_entity.pdbx_description
1 polymer ?
#
loop_
_entity_poly.entity_id
_entity_poly.type
_entity_poly.pdbx_seq_one_letter_code
_entity_poly.pdbx_strand_id
1 'polypeptide(L)'
;MQTDTTAFGSVTAHVEPAALSGQISALEGGGGYMRVLLDGTDALNAGQEFELEMHDGARFRVVVIEVLPRSGAAAGNDAEPGQEYRLKLLGRGSRARSS
;
A
#
# COMPACT_ATOMS: atom_id res chain seq x y z
N MET A 1 15.46 24.26 -7.77
CA MET A 1 15.09 23.00 -8.44
C MET A 1 14.19 22.23 -7.49
N GLN A 2 12.88 22.31 -7.67
CA GLN A 2 11.95 21.39 -7.00
C GLN A 2 12.07 20.07 -7.76
N THR A 3 12.64 19.05 -7.14
CA THR A 3 12.41 17.68 -7.58
C THR A 3 10.95 17.39 -7.29
N ASP A 4 10.13 17.43 -8.33
CA ASP A 4 8.79 16.87 -8.34
C ASP A 4 8.95 15.35 -8.15
N THR A 5 9.14 14.95 -6.90
CA THR A 5 9.18 13.56 -6.49
C THR A 5 7.74 13.11 -6.38
N THR A 6 7.04 13.02 -7.52
CA THR A 6 5.92 12.07 -7.62
C THR A 6 6.54 10.71 -7.33
N ALA A 7 6.54 10.31 -6.06
CA ALA A 7 7.35 9.23 -5.55
C ALA A 7 6.91 7.95 -6.26
N PHE A 8 7.78 7.36 -7.07
CA PHE A 8 7.54 6.18 -7.91
C PHE A 8 7.05 4.92 -7.16
N GLY A 9 6.78 5.02 -5.85
CA GLY A 9 6.17 3.98 -5.02
C GLY A 9 4.91 4.41 -4.28
N SER A 10 4.31 5.58 -4.53
CA SER A 10 3.06 5.96 -3.85
C SER A 10 1.89 5.07 -4.29
N VAL A 11 1.08 4.64 -3.32
CA VAL A 11 -0.08 3.78 -3.52
C VAL A 11 -1.26 4.23 -2.68
N THR A 12 -2.46 3.82 -3.08
CA THR A 12 -3.69 3.96 -2.30
C THR A 12 -4.36 2.61 -2.15
N ALA A 13 -4.49 2.11 -0.92
CA ALA A 13 -5.21 0.89 -0.60
C ALA A 13 -6.69 1.20 -0.37
N HIS A 14 -7.57 0.68 -1.22
CA HIS A 14 -9.02 0.79 -1.11
C HIS A 14 -9.55 -0.39 -0.28
N VAL A 15 -9.83 -0.12 0.99
CA VAL A 15 -10.27 -1.09 1.99
C VAL A 15 -11.61 -0.61 2.51
N GLU A 16 -12.72 -1.05 1.90
CA GLU A 16 -14.04 -0.50 2.20
C GLU A 16 -14.34 -0.49 3.71
N PRO A 17 -14.81 0.64 4.28
CA PRO A 17 -15.23 1.89 3.61
C PRO A 17 -14.13 2.97 3.47
N ALA A 18 -12.86 2.65 3.71
CA ALA A 18 -11.75 3.60 3.75
C ALA A 18 -10.78 3.48 2.56
N ALA A 19 -10.00 4.54 2.34
CA ALA A 19 -8.85 4.53 1.45
C ALA A 19 -7.62 4.96 2.26
N LEU A 20 -6.60 4.11 2.31
CA LEU A 20 -5.36 4.35 3.03
C LEU A 20 -4.27 4.73 2.04
N SER A 21 -3.61 5.86 2.27
CA SER A 21 -2.43 6.22 1.47
C SER A 21 -1.23 5.43 1.95
N GLY A 22 -0.23 5.25 1.10
CA GLY A 22 0.99 4.57 1.51
C GLY A 22 2.05 4.55 0.44
N GLN A 23 3.09 3.77 0.70
CA GLN A 23 4.24 3.63 -0.17
C GLN A 23 4.71 2.17 -0.29
N ILE A 24 5.12 1.75 -1.47
CA ILE A 24 5.83 0.49 -1.67
C ILE A 24 7.23 0.63 -1.07
N SER A 25 7.52 -0.15 -0.04
CA SER A 25 8.84 -0.18 0.60
C SER A 25 9.78 -1.19 -0.05
N ALA A 26 9.25 -2.27 -0.63
CA ALA A 26 10.05 -3.24 -1.38
C ALA A 26 9.20 -4.06 -2.38
N LEU A 27 9.84 -4.47 -3.48
CA LEU A 27 9.34 -5.50 -4.37
C LEU A 27 10.12 -6.79 -4.12
N GLU A 28 9.42 -7.90 -3.86
CA GLU A 28 10.02 -9.15 -3.44
C GLU A 28 9.95 -10.20 -4.56
N GLY A 29 10.93 -10.14 -5.47
CA GLY A 29 11.16 -11.17 -6.49
C GLY A 29 10.07 -11.31 -7.57
N GLY A 30 10.09 -12.44 -8.30
CA GLY A 30 9.24 -12.70 -9.48
C GLY A 30 7.85 -13.31 -9.18
N GLY A 31 7.41 -13.33 -7.92
CA GLY A 31 6.16 -13.97 -7.49
C GLY A 31 4.98 -13.04 -7.25
N GLY A 32 5.13 -11.74 -7.55
CA GLY A 32 4.11 -10.73 -7.26
C GLY A 32 3.99 -10.38 -5.77
N TYR A 33 5.04 -10.60 -4.99
CA TYR A 33 5.08 -10.20 -3.59
C TYR A 33 5.65 -8.78 -3.46
N MET A 34 5.09 -8.00 -2.56
CA MET A 34 5.54 -6.63 -2.29
C MET A 34 5.35 -6.29 -0.82
N ARG A 35 6.14 -5.33 -0.32
CA ARG A 35 5.92 -4.71 0.98
C ARG A 35 5.43 -3.29 0.78
N VAL A 36 4.40 -2.93 1.52
CA VAL A 36 3.83 -1.59 1.53
C VAL A 36 3.77 -1.06 2.95
N LEU A 37 4.12 0.20 3.12
CA LEU A 37 3.86 0.98 4.31
C LEU A 37 2.55 1.74 4.07
N LEU A 38 1.50 1.47 4.85
CA LEU A 38 0.24 2.21 4.77
C LEU A 38 0.11 3.17 5.95
N ASP A 39 -0.32 4.38 5.64
CA ASP A 39 -0.63 5.45 6.56
C ASP A 39 -2.11 5.31 6.98
N GLY A 40 -2.35 5.00 8.25
CA GLY A 40 -3.69 4.80 8.77
C GLY A 40 -3.73 4.01 10.07
N THR A 41 -4.84 4.12 10.78
CA THR A 41 -5.09 3.40 12.04
C THR A 41 -5.81 2.07 11.84
N ASP A 42 -6.40 1.85 10.66
CA ASP A 42 -7.11 0.61 10.35
C ASP A 42 -6.12 -0.52 10.07
N ALA A 43 -6.02 -1.44 11.03
CA ALA A 43 -5.17 -2.60 10.91
C ALA A 43 -5.78 -3.60 9.92
N LEU A 44 -5.11 -3.81 8.78
CA LEU A 44 -5.40 -4.93 7.89
C LEU A 44 -4.92 -6.24 8.50
N ASN A 45 -5.67 -7.31 8.25
CA ASN A 45 -5.34 -8.64 8.76
C ASN A 45 -4.78 -9.54 7.67
N ALA A 46 -3.92 -10.49 8.04
CA ALA A 46 -3.48 -11.54 7.10
C ALA A 46 -4.69 -12.30 6.54
N GLY A 47 -4.68 -12.55 5.23
CA GLY A 47 -5.79 -13.12 4.47
C GLY A 47 -6.81 -12.10 3.95
N GLN A 48 -6.73 -10.84 4.36
CA GLN A 48 -7.63 -9.79 3.89
C GLN A 48 -7.27 -9.37 2.46
N GLU A 49 -8.27 -9.38 1.58
CA GLU A 49 -8.15 -8.90 0.20
C GLU A 49 -8.62 -7.45 0.08
N PHE A 50 -7.97 -6.68 -0.80
CA PHE A 50 -8.35 -5.31 -1.12
C PHE A 50 -7.80 -4.89 -2.49
N GLU A 51 -8.16 -3.69 -2.94
CA GLU A 51 -7.60 -3.11 -4.17
C GLU A 51 -6.48 -2.12 -3.85
N LEU A 52 -5.34 -2.27 -4.51
CA LEU A 52 -4.22 -1.34 -4.44
C LEU A 52 -4.18 -0.53 -5.75
N GLU A 53 -4.35 0.78 -5.63
CA GLU A 53 -4.19 1.75 -6.70
C GLU A 53 -2.76 2.30 -6.71
N MET A 54 -2.14 2.30 -7.88
CA MET A 54 -0.81 2.84 -8.12
C MET A 54 -0.89 4.31 -8.54
N HIS A 55 0.24 5.02 -8.49
CA HIS A 55 0.35 6.43 -8.92
C HIS A 55 -0.12 6.72 -10.36
N ASP A 56 -0.15 5.71 -11.23
CA ASP A 56 -0.64 5.82 -12.61
C ASP A 56 -2.16 5.56 -12.75
N GLY A 57 -2.85 5.36 -11.62
CA GLY A 57 -4.28 5.02 -11.55
C GLY A 57 -4.59 3.55 -11.84
N ALA A 58 -3.58 2.71 -12.07
CA ALA A 58 -3.79 1.27 -12.24
C ALA A 58 -4.18 0.63 -10.91
N ARG A 59 -5.22 -0.21 -10.92
CA ARG A 59 -5.69 -0.94 -9.75
C ARG A 59 -5.38 -2.42 -9.84
N PHE A 60 -5.02 -3.00 -8.71
CA PHE A 60 -4.62 -4.39 -8.57
C PHE A 60 -5.32 -5.03 -7.37
N ARG A 61 -5.80 -6.27 -7.53
CA ARG A 61 -6.27 -7.05 -6.39
C ARG A 61 -5.08 -7.64 -5.66
N VAL A 62 -5.05 -7.47 -4.35
CA VAL A 62 -3.99 -7.94 -3.47
C VAL A 62 -4.58 -8.64 -2.26
N VAL A 63 -3.78 -9.47 -1.61
CA VAL A 63 -4.08 -10.06 -0.30
C VAL A 63 -2.94 -9.78 0.66
N VAL A 64 -3.26 -9.48 1.92
CA VAL A 64 -2.26 -9.43 2.99
C VAL A 64 -1.78 -10.85 3.28
N ILE A 65 -0.48 -11.08 3.11
CA ILE A 65 0.15 -12.36 3.49
C ILE A 65 0.65 -12.28 4.92
N GLU A 66 1.19 -11.14 5.32
CA GLU A 66 1.83 -10.95 6.62
C GLU A 66 1.72 -9.49 7.07
N VAL A 67 1.44 -9.28 8.34
CA VAL A 67 1.54 -7.96 8.99
C VAL A 67 2.92 -7.89 9.63
N LEU A 68 3.78 -7.02 9.13
CA LEU A 68 5.17 -6.94 9.60
C LEU A 68 5.24 -6.09 10.87
N PRO A 69 6.17 -6.35 11.79
CA PRO A 69 6.34 -5.50 12.97
C PRO A 69 6.60 -4.06 12.52
N ARG A 70 5.92 -3.10 13.15
CA ARG A 70 6.07 -1.66 12.88
C ARG A 70 7.56 -1.33 12.99
N SER A 71 8.23 -1.06 11.87
CA SER A 71 9.65 -0.74 11.88
C SER A 71 9.83 0.63 12.52
N GLY A 72 10.37 0.64 13.73
CA GLY A 72 10.49 1.84 14.54
C GLY A 72 11.47 2.84 13.94
N ALA A 73 10.92 3.87 13.30
CA ALA A 73 11.48 5.23 13.34
C ALA A 73 10.34 6.21 13.01
N ALA A 74 9.60 6.62 14.03
CA ALA A 74 8.90 7.90 13.99
C ALA A 74 9.98 8.99 13.85
N ALA A 75 10.35 9.31 12.61
CA ALA A 75 11.24 10.41 12.31
C ALA A 75 10.41 11.69 12.39
N GLY A 76 10.34 12.26 13.58
CA GLY A 76 9.71 13.56 13.82
C GLY A 76 8.38 13.45 14.53
N ASN A 77 8.21 14.35 15.50
CA ASN A 77 6.98 14.53 16.27
C ASN A 77 5.77 14.69 15.33
N ASP A 78 4.63 14.09 15.72
CA ASP A 78 3.30 14.22 15.12
C ASP A 78 2.90 13.28 13.95
N ALA A 79 3.79 12.45 13.41
CA ALA A 79 3.40 11.43 12.42
C ALA A 79 3.12 10.07 13.09
N GLU A 80 1.86 9.62 13.09
CA GLU A 80 1.50 8.24 13.43
C GLU A 80 2.31 7.28 12.53
N PRO A 81 3.13 6.37 13.09
CA PRO A 81 4.03 5.57 12.25
C PRO A 81 3.22 4.69 11.28
N GLY A 82 3.51 4.68 9.98
CA GLY A 82 2.82 3.75 9.06
C GLY A 82 2.96 2.28 9.51
N GLN A 83 2.04 1.43 9.05
CA GLN A 83 2.08 -0.02 9.29
C GLN A 83 2.56 -0.73 8.02
N GLU A 84 3.59 -1.58 8.16
CA GLU A 84 4.14 -2.33 7.02
C GLU A 84 3.40 -3.66 6.85
N TYR A 85 3.04 -3.98 5.60
CA TYR A 85 2.34 -5.18 5.20
C TYR A 85 3.06 -5.86 4.05
N ARG A 86 3.17 -7.19 4.13
CA ARG A 86 3.57 -8.02 2.99
C ARG A 86 2.32 -8.42 2.22
N LEU A 87 2.26 -8.06 0.95
CA LEU A 87 1.14 -8.32 0.07
C LEU A 87 1.52 -9.29 -1.04
N LYS A 88 0.51 -10.00 -1.55
CA LYS A 88 0.62 -10.76 -2.79
C LYS A 88 -0.37 -10.23 -3.81
N LEU A 89 0.13 -10.01 -5.03
CA LEU A 89 -0.67 -9.67 -6.19
C LEU A 89 -1.52 -10.87 -6.62
N LEU A 90 -2.83 -10.67 -6.66
CA LEU A 90 -3.81 -11.66 -7.14
C LEU A 90 -4.19 -11.44 -8.60
N GLY A 91 -4.10 -10.20 -9.09
CA GLY A 91 -4.42 -9.85 -10.47
C GLY A 91 -4.80 -8.37 -10.65
N ARG A 92 -5.43 -8.05 -11.78
CA ARG A 92 -5.95 -6.69 -12.03
C ARG A 92 -7.20 -6.43 -11.20
N GLY A 93 -7.28 -5.22 -10.65
CA GLY A 93 -8.45 -4.70 -9.96
C GLY A 93 -9.49 -4.16 -10.92
N SER A 94 -10.61 -3.74 -10.34
CA SER A 94 -11.69 -3.03 -11.02
C SER A 94 -11.10 -1.76 -11.62
N ARG A 95 -11.20 -1.57 -12.94
CA ARG A 95 -10.91 -0.26 -13.52
C ARG A 95 -11.87 0.74 -12.89
N ALA A 96 -11.36 1.87 -12.39
CA ALA A 96 -12.20 3.01 -12.10
C ALA A 96 -13.01 3.29 -13.38
N ARG A 97 -14.32 3.02 -13.35
CA ARG A 97 -15.20 3.41 -14.45
C ARG A 97 -15.20 4.93 -14.43
N SER A 98 -14.50 5.54 -15.38
CA SER A 98 -14.75 6.92 -15.77
C SER A 98 -16.17 6.97 -16.32
N SER A 99 -17.12 7.41 -15.50
CA SER A 99 -18.46 7.83 -15.93
C SER A 99 -18.43 9.29 -16.33
#